data_AF-A0A539D019-F1
#
_entry.id   AF-A0A539D019-F1
#
_cell.length_a   1.000
_cell.length_b   1.000
_cell.length_c   1.000
_cell.angle_alpha   90.00
_cell.angle_beta   90.00
_cell.angle_gamma   90.00
#
_symmetry.space_group_name_H-M   'P 1'
#
loop_
_entity.id
_entity.type
_entity.pdbx_description
1 polymer ?
#
loop_
_entity_poly.entity_id
_entity_poly.type
_entity_poly.pdbx_seq_one_letter_code
_entity_poly.pdbx_strand_id
1 'polypeptide(L)'
;MRVAVADDPNVGHNRRADTLRAQIDAFVQYLSVERRQAPLTVATYARDLEAMHRFAQSQKLPLDAARLDREALRHYLAATAHDSGPATISRRISALRAFYRFLAKRRLCTDNPAAALRLPKVAKPLPKFLSVDAAFEVVTTPHDDAYAEALAARDRAILEVLYGSGLRVGELCGLSLDAIDLAERAARVLGKGGRERVVPLGGATVTALAQYLQARACLRHPRKGTQHPSALFLGQ
;
A
#
# COMPACT_ATOMS: atom_id res chain seq x y z
N MET A 1 4.64 -51.92 30.44
CA MET A 1 5.89 -51.54 29.76
C MET A 1 5.82 -50.04 29.46
N ARG A 2 6.32 -49.22 30.40
CA ARG A 2 6.37 -47.76 30.32
C ARG A 2 7.77 -47.38 29.85
N VAL A 3 7.89 -46.62 28.77
CA VAL A 3 9.18 -46.05 28.34
C VAL A 3 9.25 -44.64 28.92
N ALA A 4 10.23 -44.45 29.80
CA ALA A 4 10.62 -43.17 30.36
C ALA A 4 11.28 -42.31 29.26
N VAL A 5 10.85 -41.05 29.15
CA VAL A 5 11.59 -40.03 28.42
C VAL A 5 12.41 -39.28 29.46
N ALA A 6 13.73 -39.33 29.30
CA ALA A 6 14.69 -38.72 30.20
C ALA A 6 14.60 -37.19 30.15
N ASP A 7 14.60 -36.58 31.34
CA ASP A 7 14.89 -35.16 31.56
C ASP A 7 16.35 -34.87 31.19
N ASP A 8 16.58 -33.88 30.32
CA ASP A 8 17.91 -33.33 30.06
C ASP A 8 18.02 -31.96 30.78
N PRO A 9 18.85 -31.84 31.83
CA PRO A 9 18.89 -30.68 32.71
C PRO A 9 19.96 -29.68 32.25
N ASN A 10 19.79 -29.05 31.08
CA ASN A 10 20.62 -27.89 30.75
C ASN A 10 20.00 -26.97 29.68
N VAL A 11 18.91 -26.26 30.01
CA VAL A 11 18.49 -25.09 29.24
C VAL A 11 18.84 -23.85 30.05
N GLY A 12 20.07 -23.39 29.86
CA GLY A 12 20.56 -22.13 30.39
C GLY A 12 19.66 -20.96 30.03
N HIS A 13 19.42 -20.12 31.03
CA HIS A 13 18.77 -18.82 31.07
C HIS A 13 19.04 -17.89 29.86
N ASN A 14 18.44 -18.16 28.69
CA ASN A 14 18.54 -17.28 27.52
C ASN A 14 17.29 -16.38 27.41
N ARG A 15 17.50 -15.11 27.04
CA ARG A 15 16.47 -14.07 26.85
C ARG A 15 15.28 -14.64 26.06
N ARG A 16 14.05 -14.51 26.58
CA ARG A 16 12.81 -14.98 25.93
C ARG A 16 12.84 -14.61 24.45
N ALA A 17 12.95 -15.61 23.57
CA ALA A 17 12.98 -15.40 22.12
C ALA A 17 11.74 -14.59 21.71
N ASP A 18 11.93 -13.58 20.87
CA ASP A 18 10.87 -12.72 20.35
C ASP A 18 10.04 -13.48 19.30
N THR A 19 9.23 -14.42 19.76
CA THR A 19 8.42 -15.30 18.93
C THR A 19 7.44 -14.51 18.05
N LEU A 20 6.94 -13.39 18.55
CA LEU A 20 6.03 -12.50 17.83
C LEU A 20 6.67 -11.93 16.57
N ARG A 21 7.96 -11.52 16.62
CA ARG A 21 8.70 -11.10 15.43
C ARG A 21 8.68 -12.17 14.35
N ALA A 22 9.08 -13.39 14.70
CA ALA A 22 9.14 -14.50 13.77
C ALA A 22 7.76 -14.85 13.18
N GLN A 23 6.69 -14.77 13.99
CA GLN A 23 5.31 -14.96 13.54
C GLN A 23 4.89 -13.89 12.51
N ILE A 24 5.26 -12.63 12.74
CA ILE A 24 4.99 -11.52 11.81
C ILE A 24 5.73 -11.73 10.50
N ASP A 25 7.02 -12.09 10.54
CA ASP A 25 7.83 -12.30 9.35
C ASP A 25 7.28 -13.47 8.50
N ALA A 26 6.91 -14.57 9.15
CA ALA A 26 6.26 -15.70 8.48
C ALA A 26 4.91 -15.31 7.83
N PHE A 27 4.13 -14.44 8.48
CA PHE A 27 2.89 -13.92 7.90
C PHE A 27 3.14 -13.01 6.70
N VAL A 28 4.15 -12.15 6.76
CA VAL A 28 4.54 -11.28 5.64
C VAL A 28 4.97 -12.11 4.43
N GLN A 29 5.77 -13.15 4.65
CA GLN A 29 6.16 -14.11 3.61
C GLN A 29 4.96 -14.87 3.04
N TYR A 30 4.03 -15.31 3.89
CA TYR A 30 2.79 -15.94 3.46
C TYR A 30 1.96 -15.01 2.55
N LEU A 31 1.85 -13.72 2.90
CA LEU A 31 1.12 -12.76 2.08
C LEU A 31 1.77 -12.52 0.71
N SER A 32 3.10 -12.42 0.66
CA SER A 32 3.83 -12.13 -0.57
C SER A 32 3.94 -13.35 -1.48
N VAL A 33 4.30 -14.51 -0.95
CA VAL A 33 4.61 -15.71 -1.74
C VAL A 33 3.36 -16.53 -2.03
N GLU A 34 2.67 -16.97 -0.98
CA GLU A 34 1.55 -17.91 -1.11
C GLU A 34 0.27 -17.21 -1.58
N ARG A 35 0.00 -16.01 -1.05
CA ARG A 35 -1.22 -15.25 -1.37
C ARG A 35 -1.05 -14.24 -2.50
N ARG A 36 0.19 -14.01 -2.96
CA ARG A 36 0.57 -13.03 -4.00
C ARG A 36 -0.18 -11.70 -3.85
N GLN A 37 -0.26 -11.21 -2.61
CA GLN A 37 -0.90 -9.93 -2.33
C GLN A 37 -0.08 -8.78 -2.92
N ALA A 38 -0.76 -7.66 -3.23
CA ALA A 38 -0.09 -6.48 -3.76
C ALA A 38 1.03 -6.02 -2.80
N PRO A 39 2.23 -5.65 -3.29
CA PRO A 39 3.36 -5.25 -2.44
C PRO A 39 3.01 -4.16 -1.43
N LEU A 40 2.20 -3.18 -1.85
CA LEU A 40 1.73 -2.11 -0.97
C LEU A 40 0.87 -2.63 0.19
N THR A 41 0.00 -3.61 -0.07
CA THR A 41 -0.82 -4.25 0.98
C THR A 41 0.07 -5.01 1.96
N VAL A 42 1.06 -5.77 1.47
CA VAL A 42 2.03 -6.49 2.31
C VAL A 42 2.80 -5.53 3.20
N ALA A 43 3.41 -4.49 2.62
CA ALA A 43 4.18 -3.48 3.35
C ALA A 43 3.32 -2.71 4.37
N THR A 44 2.04 -2.50 4.06
CA THR A 44 1.11 -1.84 4.98
C THR A 44 0.76 -2.72 6.17
N TYR A 45 0.47 -4.00 5.94
CA TYR A 45 0.17 -4.95 7.02
C TYR A 45 1.41 -5.20 7.88
N ALA A 46 2.59 -5.32 7.28
CA ALA A 46 3.86 -5.42 8.00
C ALA A 46 4.06 -4.24 8.95
N ARG A 47 3.90 -3.01 8.47
CA ARG A 47 4.00 -1.79 9.31
C ARG A 47 2.97 -1.73 10.44
N ASP A 48 1.74 -2.17 10.20
CA ASP A 48 0.71 -2.20 11.24
C ASP A 48 1.05 -3.22 12.34
N LEU A 49 1.51 -4.41 11.97
CA LEU A 49 1.90 -5.45 12.92
C LEU A 49 3.20 -5.10 13.65
N GLU A 50 4.13 -4.43 12.99
CA GLU A 50 5.33 -3.84 13.60
C GLU A 50 4.97 -2.87 14.74
N ALA A 51 3.99 -2.01 14.50
CA ALA A 51 3.52 -1.08 15.52
C ALA A 51 2.93 -1.81 16.73
N MET A 52 2.22 -2.93 16.52
CA MET A 52 1.71 -3.77 17.59
C MET A 52 2.83 -4.48 18.36
N HIS A 53 3.85 -4.99 17.65
CA HIS A 53 5.04 -5.59 18.26
C HIS A 53 5.78 -4.61 19.17
N ARG A 54 6.08 -3.39 18.68
CA ARG A 54 6.71 -2.33 19.48
C ARG A 54 5.88 -1.92 20.69
N PHE A 55 4.56 -1.88 20.55
CA PHE A 55 3.66 -1.63 21.67
C PHE A 55 3.72 -2.75 22.71
N ALA A 56 3.73 -4.03 22.28
CA ALA A 56 3.86 -5.16 23.20
C ALA A 56 5.20 -5.10 23.97
N GLN A 57 6.29 -4.72 23.30
CA GLN A 57 7.58 -4.50 23.95
C GLN A 57 7.54 -3.38 24.99
N SER A 58 6.98 -2.21 24.64
CA SER A 58 6.94 -1.06 25.55
C SER A 58 6.06 -1.29 26.78
N GLN A 59 4.97 -2.04 26.62
CA GLN A 59 4.06 -2.43 27.70
C GLN A 59 4.50 -3.69 28.45
N LYS A 60 5.68 -4.26 28.12
CA LYS A 60 6.20 -5.52 28.68
C LYS A 60 5.21 -6.68 28.59
N LEU A 61 4.39 -6.70 27.54
CA LEU A 61 3.46 -7.78 27.23
C LEU A 61 4.20 -8.99 26.66
N PRO A 62 3.58 -10.18 26.65
CA PRO A 62 4.16 -11.34 25.98
C PRO A 62 4.50 -11.06 24.52
N LEU A 63 5.74 -11.34 24.12
CA LEU A 63 6.18 -11.28 22.72
C LEU A 63 5.87 -12.59 22.00
N ASP A 64 4.62 -13.02 22.11
CA ASP A 64 4.07 -14.21 21.46
C ASP A 64 2.58 -13.99 21.22
N ALA A 65 2.15 -14.06 19.95
CA ALA A 65 0.75 -13.86 19.58
C ALA A 65 -0.18 -14.86 20.26
N ALA A 66 0.26 -16.09 20.56
CA ALA A 66 -0.55 -17.08 21.26
C ALA A 66 -0.91 -16.65 22.70
N ARG A 67 -0.16 -15.69 23.25
CA ARG A 67 -0.30 -15.19 24.63
C ARG A 67 -0.86 -13.78 24.70
N LEU A 68 -1.13 -13.15 23.55
CA LEU A 68 -1.78 -11.84 23.48
C LEU A 68 -3.28 -12.04 23.37
N ASP A 69 -3.99 -11.64 24.42
CA ASP A 69 -5.45 -11.76 24.46
C ASP A 69 -6.15 -10.56 23.80
N ARG A 70 -7.49 -10.58 23.84
CA ARG A 70 -8.32 -9.51 23.30
C ARG A 70 -8.09 -8.17 24.01
N GLU A 71 -7.80 -8.19 25.31
CA GLU A 71 -7.63 -6.97 26.10
C GLU A 71 -6.34 -6.26 25.71
N ALA A 72 -5.24 -7.00 25.55
CA ALA A 72 -3.98 -6.49 25.03
C ALA A 72 -4.16 -5.85 23.64
N LEU A 73 -4.92 -6.47 22.74
CA LEU A 73 -5.21 -5.91 21.42
C LEU A 73 -6.08 -4.64 21.49
N ARG A 74 -7.06 -4.59 22.40
CA ARG A 74 -7.87 -3.39 22.62
C ARG A 74 -7.03 -2.26 23.18
N HIS A 75 -6.14 -2.55 24.12
CA HIS A 75 -5.23 -1.57 24.69
C HIS A 75 -4.30 -0.99 23.61
N TYR A 76 -3.72 -1.83 22.75
CA TYR A 76 -2.94 -1.38 21.59
C TYR A 76 -3.73 -0.42 20.68
N LEU A 77 -4.96 -0.80 20.32
CA LEU A 77 -5.79 0.04 19.44
C LEU A 77 -6.20 1.35 20.11
N ALA A 78 -6.48 1.35 21.42
CA ALA A 78 -6.80 2.55 22.18
C ALA A 78 -5.60 3.50 22.28
N ALA A 79 -4.41 2.96 22.61
CA ALA A 79 -3.18 3.73 22.72
C ALA A 79 -2.78 4.42 21.42
N THR A 80 -3.21 3.88 20.27
CA THR A 80 -2.90 4.46 18.95
C THR A 80 -4.07 5.22 18.33
N ALA A 81 -5.22 5.31 18.99
CA ALA A 81 -6.42 5.97 18.47
C ALA A 81 -6.31 7.51 18.49
N HIS A 82 -5.55 8.08 19.42
CA HIS A 82 -5.37 9.53 19.53
C HIS A 82 -4.65 10.13 18.30
N ASP A 83 -3.67 9.40 17.76
CA ASP A 83 -2.85 9.86 16.62
C ASP A 83 -3.32 9.29 15.28
N SER A 84 -4.45 8.57 15.23
CA SER A 84 -4.87 7.82 14.04
C SER A 84 -6.36 7.98 13.75
N GLY A 85 -6.66 8.40 12.51
CA GLY A 85 -8.05 8.48 12.06
C GLY A 85 -8.75 7.11 12.00
N PRO A 86 -10.10 7.08 11.96
CA PRO A 86 -10.91 5.84 11.96
C PRO A 86 -10.53 4.84 10.87
N ALA A 87 -10.14 5.32 9.69
CA ALA A 87 -9.69 4.49 8.57
C ALA A 87 -8.39 3.72 8.89
N THR A 88 -7.44 4.36 9.58
CA THR A 88 -6.19 3.73 10.01
C THR A 88 -6.46 2.66 11.06
N ILE A 89 -7.31 2.93 12.05
CA ILE A 89 -7.69 1.94 13.07
C ILE A 89 -8.42 0.75 12.45
N SER A 90 -9.36 0.99 11.54
CA SER A 90 -10.04 -0.06 10.78
C SER A 90 -9.06 -0.96 9.99
N ARG A 91 -8.04 -0.34 9.37
CA ARG A 91 -6.99 -1.06 8.65
C ARG A 91 -6.11 -1.90 9.58
N ARG A 92 -5.70 -1.37 10.74
CA ARG A 92 -4.97 -2.13 11.77
C ARG A 92 -5.75 -3.34 12.27
N ILE A 93 -7.06 -3.18 12.54
CA ILE A 93 -7.95 -4.31 12.91
C ILE A 93 -7.98 -5.36 11.80
N SER A 94 -8.01 -4.93 10.54
CA SER A 94 -7.99 -5.86 9.39
C SER A 94 -6.67 -6.64 9.30
N ALA A 95 -5.54 -5.98 9.53
CA ALA A 95 -4.23 -6.63 9.60
C ALA A 95 -4.17 -7.65 10.74
N LEU A 96 -4.59 -7.28 11.96
CA LEU A 96 -4.66 -8.18 13.11
C LEU A 96 -5.52 -9.41 12.83
N ARG A 97 -6.73 -9.23 12.28
CA ARG A 97 -7.61 -10.35 11.93
C ARG A 97 -7.02 -11.27 10.87
N ALA A 98 -6.31 -10.72 9.87
CA ALA A 98 -5.64 -11.52 8.85
C ALA A 98 -4.47 -12.31 9.44
N PHE A 99 -3.68 -11.68 10.31
CA PHE A 99 -2.57 -12.29 11.03
C PHE A 99 -3.01 -13.46 11.91
N TYR A 100 -3.98 -13.26 12.81
CA TYR A 100 -4.47 -14.32 13.68
C TYR A 100 -5.19 -15.45 12.92
N ARG A 101 -5.84 -15.17 11.79
CA ARG A 101 -6.35 -16.23 10.90
C ARG A 101 -5.24 -17.08 10.29
N PHE A 102 -4.12 -16.45 9.91
CA PHE A 102 -2.94 -17.18 9.44
C PHE A 102 -2.35 -18.06 10.54
N LEU A 103 -2.18 -17.53 11.75
CA LEU A 103 -1.65 -18.29 12.89
C LEU A 103 -2.56 -19.46 13.27
N ALA A 104 -3.88 -19.26 13.29
CA ALA A 104 -4.84 -20.33 13.51
C ALA A 104 -4.75 -21.42 12.42
N LYS A 105 -4.62 -21.04 11.13
CA LYS A 105 -4.42 -21.98 10.02
C LYS A 105 -3.12 -22.80 10.18
N ARG A 106 -2.08 -22.20 10.76
CA ARG A 106 -0.80 -22.87 11.06
C ARG A 106 -0.78 -23.59 12.42
N ARG A 107 -1.92 -23.61 13.15
CA ARG A 107 -2.05 -24.18 14.50
C ARG A 107 -1.09 -23.57 15.53
N LEU A 108 -0.67 -22.31 15.31
CA LEU A 108 0.18 -21.53 16.22
C LEU A 108 -0.64 -20.77 17.27
N CYS A 109 -1.93 -20.52 16.99
CA CYS A 109 -2.91 -20.01 17.94
C CYS A 109 -4.13 -20.93 17.89
N THR A 110 -4.73 -21.23 19.05
CA THR A 110 -5.99 -21.96 19.13
C THR A 110 -7.18 -21.07 18.74
N ASP A 111 -7.11 -19.79 19.09
CA ASP A 111 -8.19 -18.81 18.86
C ASP A 111 -7.72 -17.55 18.14
N ASN A 112 -8.68 -16.80 17.61
CA ASN A 112 -8.46 -15.48 17.03
C ASN A 112 -8.97 -14.37 17.98
N PRO A 113 -8.12 -13.84 18.88
CA PRO A 113 -8.51 -12.75 19.79
C PRO A 113 -8.95 -11.48 19.06
N ALA A 114 -8.48 -11.29 17.81
CA ALA A 114 -8.84 -10.14 16.99
C ALA A 114 -10.22 -10.23 16.30
N ALA A 115 -10.85 -11.41 16.30
CA ALA A 115 -12.10 -11.65 15.56
C ALA A 115 -13.24 -10.73 16.02
N ALA A 116 -13.36 -10.52 17.34
CA ALA A 116 -14.43 -9.72 17.94
C ALA A 116 -14.08 -8.24 18.15
N LEU A 117 -12.92 -7.77 17.69
CA LEU A 117 -12.56 -6.35 17.77
C LEU A 117 -13.55 -5.53 16.94
N ARG A 118 -14.16 -4.51 17.53
CA ARG A 118 -15.13 -3.65 16.85
C ARG A 118 -14.41 -2.70 15.89
N LEU A 119 -14.86 -2.66 14.63
CA LEU A 119 -14.37 -1.66 13.70
C LEU A 119 -14.98 -0.29 14.05
N PRO A 120 -14.18 0.78 14.08
CA PRO A 120 -14.72 2.13 14.14
C PRO A 120 -15.64 2.38 12.95
N LYS A 121 -16.69 3.18 13.15
CA LYS A 121 -17.51 3.67 12.05
C LYS A 121 -16.65 4.65 11.24
N VAL A 122 -16.09 4.16 10.13
CA VAL A 122 -15.38 5.01 9.18
C VAL A 122 -16.45 5.77 8.40
N ALA A 123 -16.58 7.07 8.64
CA ALA A 123 -17.37 7.93 7.76
C ALA A 123 -16.82 7.74 6.34
N LYS A 124 -17.69 7.48 5.37
CA LYS A 124 -17.33 7.50 3.96
C LYS A 124 -17.49 8.95 3.51
N PRO A 125 -16.44 9.80 3.54
CA PRO A 125 -16.57 11.11 2.94
C PRO A 125 -16.97 10.89 1.48
N LEU A 126 -17.91 11.69 1.00
CA LEU A 126 -18.21 11.74 -0.42
C LEU A 126 -16.88 12.03 -1.15
N PRO A 127 -16.58 11.34 -2.26
CA PRO A 127 -15.43 11.67 -3.08
C PRO A 127 -15.43 13.17 -3.35
N LYS A 128 -14.31 13.84 -3.07
CA LYS A 128 -14.13 15.21 -3.55
C LYS A 128 -14.03 15.14 -5.06
N PHE A 129 -15.03 15.67 -5.75
CA PHE A 129 -14.96 15.81 -7.19
C PHE A 129 -14.02 16.96 -7.51
N LEU A 130 -13.17 16.77 -8.53
CA LEU A 130 -12.46 17.89 -9.14
C LEU A 130 -13.52 18.73 -9.86
N SER A 131 -13.67 20.01 -9.52
CA SER A 131 -14.57 20.89 -10.29
C SER A 131 -14.01 21.07 -11.69
N VAL A 132 -14.89 21.26 -12.67
CA VAL A 132 -14.50 21.55 -14.06
C VAL A 132 -13.58 22.77 -14.10
N ASP A 133 -13.87 23.78 -13.28
CA ASP A 133 -13.06 25.00 -13.17
C ASP A 133 -11.64 24.73 -12.63
N ALA A 134 -11.50 23.89 -11.60
CA ALA A 134 -10.19 23.51 -11.07
C ALA A 134 -9.39 22.66 -12.06
N ALA A 135 -10.07 21.82 -12.86
CA ALA A 135 -9.43 21.10 -13.95
C ALA A 135 -8.99 22.04 -15.08
N PHE A 136 -9.81 23.04 -15.42
CA PHE A 136 -9.49 24.05 -16.43
C PHE A 136 -8.33 24.96 -15.99
N GLU A 137 -8.31 25.42 -14.75
CA GLU A 137 -7.26 26.29 -14.20
C GLU A 137 -5.87 25.64 -14.30
N VAL A 138 -5.77 24.35 -13.96
CA VAL A 138 -4.53 23.56 -14.14
C VAL A 138 -4.10 23.51 -15.61
N VAL A 139 -5.06 23.51 -16.54
CA VAL A 139 -4.82 23.36 -17.98
C VAL A 139 -4.52 24.69 -18.68
N THR A 140 -5.03 25.81 -18.18
CA THR A 140 -5.00 27.11 -18.87
C THR A 140 -4.05 28.13 -18.25
N THR A 141 -3.36 27.80 -17.16
CA THR A 141 -2.42 28.72 -16.51
C THR A 141 -1.20 28.98 -17.44
N PRO A 142 -0.90 30.23 -17.80
CA PRO A 142 0.31 30.57 -18.56
C PRO A 142 1.57 30.33 -17.71
N HIS A 143 2.65 29.89 -18.33
CA HIS A 143 3.91 29.58 -17.65
C HIS A 143 5.08 30.27 -18.36
N ASP A 144 5.93 30.96 -17.59
CA ASP A 144 6.98 31.85 -18.12
C ASP A 144 8.33 31.14 -18.35
N ASP A 145 8.44 29.84 -18.03
CA ASP A 145 9.63 29.04 -18.28
C ASP A 145 9.31 27.63 -18.80
N ALA A 146 10.26 27.04 -19.53
CA ALA A 146 10.11 25.74 -20.19
C ALA A 146 9.87 24.56 -19.22
N TYR A 147 10.27 24.71 -17.94
CA TYR A 147 10.02 23.70 -16.93
C TYR A 147 8.55 23.75 -16.48
N ALA A 148 8.03 24.94 -16.29
CA ALA A 148 6.66 25.22 -15.92
C ALA A 148 5.67 24.87 -17.06
N GLU A 149 6.03 25.14 -18.32
CA GLU A 149 5.28 24.67 -19.49
C GLU A 149 5.23 23.13 -19.56
N ALA A 150 6.36 22.46 -19.29
CA ALA A 150 6.41 20.99 -19.24
C ALA A 150 5.57 20.42 -18.09
N LEU A 151 5.47 21.12 -16.95
CA LEU A 151 4.57 20.74 -15.84
C LEU A 151 3.10 20.89 -16.26
N ALA A 152 2.72 21.98 -16.90
CA ALA A 152 1.36 22.16 -17.43
C ALA A 152 0.99 21.07 -18.44
N ALA A 153 1.89 20.77 -19.40
CA ALA A 153 1.67 19.70 -20.37
C ALA A 153 1.51 18.33 -19.68
N ARG A 154 2.30 18.06 -18.63
CA ARG A 154 2.17 16.87 -17.80
C ARG A 154 0.81 16.79 -17.14
N ASP A 155 0.40 17.85 -16.45
CA ASP A 155 -0.83 17.85 -15.65
C ASP A 155 -2.06 17.75 -16.56
N ARG A 156 -2.04 18.42 -17.71
CA ARG A 156 -3.04 18.23 -18.76
C ARG A 156 -3.10 16.77 -19.24
N ALA A 157 -1.95 16.17 -19.58
CA ALA A 157 -1.92 14.78 -20.02
C ALA A 157 -2.41 13.80 -18.93
N ILE A 158 -2.11 14.05 -17.66
CA ILE A 158 -2.63 13.27 -16.53
C ILE A 158 -4.16 13.36 -16.50
N LEU A 159 -4.72 14.56 -16.59
CA LEU A 159 -6.17 14.78 -16.56
C LEU A 159 -6.87 14.10 -17.75
N GLU A 160 -6.34 14.26 -18.96
CA GLU A 160 -6.89 13.66 -20.18
C GLU A 160 -6.79 12.13 -20.17
N VAL A 161 -5.75 11.54 -19.55
CA VAL A 161 -5.67 10.10 -19.35
C VAL A 161 -6.70 9.65 -18.30
N LEU A 162 -6.76 10.27 -17.13
CA LEU A 162 -7.70 9.88 -16.07
C LEU A 162 -9.15 9.96 -16.56
N TYR A 163 -9.51 11.06 -17.23
CA TYR A 163 -10.87 11.32 -17.67
C TYR A 163 -11.19 10.59 -18.98
N GLY A 164 -10.30 10.65 -19.97
CA GLY A 164 -10.54 10.09 -21.31
C GLY A 164 -10.44 8.57 -21.39
N SER A 165 -9.72 7.92 -20.47
CA SER A 165 -9.50 6.46 -20.49
C SER A 165 -10.02 5.73 -19.24
N GLY A 166 -10.47 6.46 -18.22
CA GLY A 166 -11.02 5.88 -16.99
C GLY A 166 -10.00 5.10 -16.15
N LEU A 167 -8.72 5.40 -16.30
CA LEU A 167 -7.65 4.82 -15.49
C LEU A 167 -7.78 5.24 -14.03
N ARG A 168 -7.46 4.33 -13.10
CA ARG A 168 -7.31 4.72 -11.68
C ARG A 168 -5.98 5.43 -11.49
N VAL A 169 -5.90 6.34 -10.52
CA VAL A 169 -4.65 7.05 -10.15
C VAL A 169 -3.49 6.08 -9.94
N GLY A 170 -3.71 4.96 -9.24
CA GLY A 170 -2.67 3.95 -9.04
C GLY A 170 -2.22 3.23 -10.31
N GLU A 171 -3.10 3.09 -11.30
CA GLU A 171 -2.77 2.53 -12.62
C GLU A 171 -1.96 3.57 -13.43
N LEU A 172 -2.36 4.84 -13.38
CA LEU A 172 -1.64 5.95 -14.02
C LEU A 172 -0.22 6.13 -13.47
N CYS A 173 -0.03 6.07 -12.15
CA CYS A 173 1.30 6.17 -11.52
C CYS A 173 2.24 5.01 -11.92
N GLY A 174 1.68 3.88 -12.36
CA GLY A 174 2.44 2.72 -12.82
C GLY A 174 2.68 2.65 -14.32
N LEU A 175 2.16 3.61 -15.11
CA LEU A 175 2.35 3.63 -16.56
C LEU A 175 3.82 3.90 -16.92
N SER A 176 4.30 3.16 -17.90
CA SER A 176 5.60 3.34 -18.52
C SER A 176 5.48 3.80 -19.97
N LEU A 177 6.56 4.29 -20.55
CA LEU A 177 6.61 4.77 -21.93
C LEU A 177 6.24 3.67 -22.94
N ASP A 178 6.66 2.43 -22.68
CA ASP A 178 6.35 1.24 -23.49
C ASP A 178 4.91 0.73 -23.31
N ALA A 179 4.20 1.25 -22.32
CA ALA A 179 2.79 0.92 -22.10
C ALA A 179 1.85 1.74 -22.99
N ILE A 180 2.33 2.78 -23.68
CA ILE A 180 1.53 3.66 -24.53
C ILE A 180 1.88 3.44 -26.00
N ASP A 181 0.86 3.16 -26.80
CA ASP A 181 0.92 3.18 -28.24
C ASP A 181 0.06 4.33 -28.77
N LEU A 182 0.70 5.42 -29.18
CA LEU A 182 -0.01 6.59 -29.72
C LEU A 182 -0.53 6.35 -31.15
N ALA A 183 0.07 5.42 -31.89
CA ALA A 183 -0.36 5.09 -33.25
C ALA A 183 -1.66 4.28 -33.20
N GLU A 184 -1.69 3.24 -32.37
CA GLU A 184 -2.87 2.41 -32.12
C GLU A 184 -3.86 3.05 -31.12
N ARG A 185 -3.51 4.22 -30.57
CA ARG A 185 -4.30 4.96 -29.58
C ARG A 185 -4.71 4.08 -28.41
N ALA A 186 -3.76 3.38 -27.81
CA ALA A 186 -4.00 2.39 -26.79
C ALA A 186 -2.97 2.48 -25.65
N ALA A 187 -3.42 2.14 -24.44
CA ALA A 187 -2.57 1.98 -23.27
C ALA A 187 -2.72 0.58 -22.68
N ARG A 188 -1.59 -0.06 -22.37
CA ARG A 188 -1.54 -1.31 -21.59
C ARG A 188 -1.46 -0.96 -20.11
N VAL A 189 -2.42 -1.44 -19.32
CA VAL A 189 -2.48 -1.18 -17.87
C VAL A 189 -2.53 -2.46 -17.07
N LEU A 190 -1.79 -2.47 -15.95
CA LEU A 190 -1.82 -3.55 -14.98
C LEU A 190 -2.93 -3.29 -13.94
N GLY A 191 -4.03 -4.04 -14.05
CA GLY A 191 -5.15 -3.95 -13.13
C GLY A 191 -4.93 -4.70 -11.81
N LYS A 192 -5.92 -4.58 -10.91
CA LYS A 192 -5.94 -5.29 -9.62
C LYS A 192 -5.78 -6.79 -9.81
N GLY A 193 -4.82 -7.39 -9.11
CA GLY A 193 -4.50 -8.81 -9.19
C GLY A 193 -3.46 -9.15 -10.27
N GLY A 194 -2.78 -8.15 -10.85
CA GLY A 194 -1.70 -8.36 -11.82
C GLY A 194 -2.18 -8.77 -13.20
N ARG A 195 -3.44 -8.46 -13.56
CA ARG A 195 -4.00 -8.74 -14.88
C ARG A 195 -3.84 -7.53 -15.77
N GLU A 196 -3.23 -7.73 -16.94
CA GLU A 196 -3.13 -6.68 -17.95
C GLU A 196 -4.44 -6.52 -18.72
N ARG A 197 -4.73 -5.29 -19.13
CA ARG A 197 -5.77 -4.98 -20.12
C ARG A 197 -5.31 -3.83 -21.01
N VAL A 198 -5.85 -3.78 -22.22
CA VAL A 198 -5.69 -2.65 -23.12
C VAL A 198 -6.86 -1.67 -22.91
N VAL A 199 -6.55 -0.38 -22.87
CA VAL A 199 -7.53 0.70 -22.74
C VAL A 199 -7.37 1.64 -23.93
N PRO A 200 -8.45 1.94 -24.68
CA PRO A 200 -8.38 2.90 -25.77
C PRO A 200 -8.13 4.32 -25.24
N LEU A 201 -7.37 5.10 -26.00
CA LEU A 201 -7.07 6.50 -25.74
C LEU A 201 -7.88 7.38 -26.69
N GLY A 202 -8.61 8.35 -26.14
CA GLY A 202 -9.33 9.34 -26.94
C GLY A 202 -8.37 10.28 -27.68
N GLY A 203 -8.85 10.94 -28.73
CA GLY A 203 -8.04 11.88 -29.51
C GLY A 203 -7.42 13.00 -28.65
N ALA A 204 -8.18 13.57 -27.71
CA ALA A 204 -7.69 14.58 -26.78
C ALA A 204 -6.55 14.04 -25.89
N THR A 205 -6.69 12.80 -25.40
CA THR A 205 -5.65 12.10 -24.63
C THR A 205 -4.38 11.90 -25.44
N VAL A 206 -4.50 11.47 -26.70
CA VAL A 206 -3.36 11.28 -27.61
C VAL A 206 -2.64 12.60 -27.85
N THR A 207 -3.37 13.68 -28.14
CA THR A 207 -2.80 15.02 -28.35
C THR A 207 -2.06 15.51 -27.11
N ALA A 208 -2.69 15.41 -25.93
CA ALA A 208 -2.07 15.86 -24.68
C ALA A 208 -0.83 15.03 -24.31
N LEU A 209 -0.87 13.71 -24.52
CA LEU A 209 0.29 12.84 -24.32
C LEU A 209 1.42 13.17 -25.29
N ALA A 210 1.13 13.42 -26.57
CA ALA A 210 2.14 13.79 -27.55
C ALA A 210 2.84 15.12 -27.17
N GLN A 211 2.06 16.13 -26.78
CA GLN A 211 2.59 17.41 -26.30
C GLN A 211 3.45 17.23 -25.05
N TYR A 212 2.98 16.46 -24.07
CA TYR A 212 3.74 16.16 -22.86
C TYR A 212 5.06 15.44 -23.18
N LEU A 213 5.05 14.43 -24.06
CA LEU A 213 6.25 13.64 -24.38
C LEU A 213 7.35 14.48 -25.04
N GLN A 214 6.99 15.53 -25.79
CA GLN A 214 7.95 16.49 -26.35
C GLN A 214 8.65 17.31 -25.24
N ALA A 215 7.90 17.72 -24.21
CA ALA A 215 8.41 18.53 -23.11
C ALA A 215 8.97 17.70 -21.93
N ARG A 216 8.72 16.38 -21.89
CA ARG A 216 9.02 15.49 -20.75
C ARG A 216 10.49 15.56 -20.32
N ALA A 217 11.42 15.72 -21.26
CA ALA A 217 12.85 15.79 -20.96
C ALA A 217 13.19 16.98 -20.04
N CYS A 218 12.48 18.10 -20.13
CA CYS A 218 12.66 19.28 -19.29
C CYS A 218 12.38 19.01 -17.81
N LEU A 219 11.55 18.01 -17.49
CA LEU A 219 11.22 17.63 -16.11
C LEU A 219 12.25 16.69 -15.47
N ARG A 220 13.26 16.22 -16.22
CA ARG A 220 14.30 15.32 -15.68
C ARG A 220 15.31 16.13 -14.86
N HIS A 221 15.12 16.19 -13.54
CA HIS A 221 16.06 16.89 -12.67
C HIS A 221 17.24 15.99 -12.23
N PRO A 222 18.52 16.39 -12.40
CA PRO A 222 19.70 15.57 -12.06
C PRO A 222 19.95 15.36 -10.55
N ARG A 223 19.09 15.86 -9.67
CA ARG A 223 19.29 15.85 -8.19
C ARG A 223 18.12 15.23 -7.41
N LYS A 224 17.03 14.82 -8.07
CA LYS A 224 15.90 14.18 -7.41
C LYS A 224 16.05 12.66 -7.59
N GLY A 225 15.87 11.93 -6.50
CA GLY A 225 16.10 10.48 -6.42
C GLY A 225 15.46 9.72 -7.57
N THR A 226 16.02 8.55 -7.86
CA THR A 226 15.73 7.66 -9.00
C THR A 226 14.27 7.68 -9.48
N GLN A 227 13.93 8.63 -10.35
CA GLN A 227 12.75 8.51 -11.21
C GLN A 227 13.06 7.36 -12.17
N HIS A 228 12.20 6.35 -12.24
CA HIS A 228 12.43 5.23 -13.14
C HIS A 228 12.46 5.78 -14.58
N PRO A 229 13.50 5.52 -15.38
CA PRO A 229 13.69 6.18 -16.67
C PRO A 229 12.52 5.92 -17.64
N SER A 230 11.86 4.77 -17.50
CA SER A 230 10.69 4.39 -18.30
C SER A 230 9.35 4.90 -17.75
N ALA A 231 9.28 5.53 -16.57
CA ALA A 231 8.00 6.01 -16.03
C ALA A 231 7.38 7.06 -16.97
N LEU A 232 6.11 6.92 -17.34
CA LEU A 232 5.47 7.86 -18.27
C LEU A 232 5.48 9.27 -17.71
N PHE A 233 4.90 9.47 -16.51
CA PHE A 233 4.80 10.76 -15.85
C PHE A 233 5.92 10.97 -14.82
N LEU A 234 6.59 12.12 -14.91
CA LEU A 234 7.65 12.52 -13.99
C LEU A 234 7.11 13.43 -12.88
N GLY A 235 7.38 13.06 -11.62
CA GLY A 235 6.97 13.80 -10.43
C GLY A 235 7.83 15.04 -10.16
N GLN A 236 7.33 15.91 -9.28
CA GLN A 236 8.16 16.90 -8.59
C GLN A 236 8.99 16.24 -7.48
#